data_AF-A0AA36GP49-F1
#
_entry.id   AF-A0AA36GP49-F1
#
_cell.length_a   1.000
_cell.length_b   1.000
_cell.length_c   1.000
_cell.angle_alpha   90.00
_cell.angle_beta   90.00
_cell.angle_gamma   90.00
#
_symmetry.space_group_name_H-M   'P 1'
#
loop_
_entity.id
_entity.type
_entity.pdbx_description
1 polymer ?
#
loop_
_entity_poly.entity_id
_entity_poly.type
_entity_poly.pdbx_seq_one_letter_code
_entity_poly.pdbx_strand_id
1 'polypeptide(L)'
;MFRPRNSTVPARVKPGTVARTSHSPEQPRRLLTESVSSLYDCISRGTIHMDKAAKLILEKKKCHTFNQRAYDGFARSKVANRAQKMVFDGIDNVDDPVEEMRLNAIASRLQVMRCFLTSE
;
A
#
# COMPACT_ATOMS: atom_id res chain seq x y z
N MET A 1 60.87 17.40 34.66
CA MET A 1 60.77 18.87 34.50
C MET A 1 59.96 19.19 33.25
N PHE A 2 59.27 20.33 33.26
CA PHE A 2 58.53 21.02 32.18
C PHE A 2 57.10 20.57 31.84
N ARG A 3 56.14 21.36 32.35
CA ARG A 3 54.82 21.66 31.76
C ARG A 3 54.94 22.80 30.72
N PRO A 4 53.83 23.45 30.28
CA PRO A 4 53.02 23.24 29.08
C PRO A 4 53.20 24.39 28.06
N ARG A 5 52.47 24.43 26.93
CA ARG A 5 52.13 25.72 26.29
C ARG A 5 50.91 25.68 25.37
N ASN A 6 50.15 26.75 25.51
CA ASN A 6 48.88 27.14 24.91
C ASN A 6 48.95 27.49 23.41
N SER A 7 47.79 27.33 22.76
CA SER A 7 47.07 28.30 21.91
C SER A 7 47.79 28.93 20.72
N THR A 8 47.17 28.86 19.53
CA THR A 8 46.82 30.01 18.65
C THR A 8 46.14 29.50 17.37
N VAL A 9 44.87 29.89 17.18
CA VAL A 9 44.11 29.93 15.90
C VAL A 9 44.43 31.33 15.31
N PRO A 10 44.58 31.60 13.98
CA PRO A 10 43.56 31.31 12.96
C PRO A 10 44.05 31.11 11.51
N ALA A 11 43.26 30.44 10.66
CA ALA A 11 43.28 30.73 9.22
C ALA A 11 42.02 30.24 8.48
N ARG A 12 41.27 31.22 7.99
CA ARG A 12 40.60 31.26 6.68
C ARG A 12 39.44 30.28 6.40
N VAL A 13 38.24 30.82 6.59
CA VAL A 13 37.01 30.43 5.88
C VAL A 13 37.09 30.92 4.43
N LYS A 14 36.68 30.08 3.45
CA LYS A 14 35.83 30.35 2.25
C LYS A 14 36.08 29.35 1.09
N PRO A 15 35.14 29.13 0.14
CA PRO A 15 34.26 27.95 0.16
C PRO A 15 34.40 27.11 -1.12
N GLY A 16 33.94 25.86 -1.09
CA GLY A 16 33.96 24.98 -2.27
C GLY A 16 33.09 23.75 -2.07
N THR A 17 31.83 23.88 -2.43
CA THR A 17 30.81 22.84 -2.58
C THR A 17 31.34 21.54 -3.19
N VAL A 18 31.23 20.42 -2.48
CA VAL A 18 30.45 19.23 -2.92
C VAL A 18 30.30 18.26 -1.76
N ALA A 19 29.05 18.09 -1.30
CA ALA A 19 28.67 17.02 -0.39
C ALA A 19 28.75 15.68 -1.12
N ARG A 20 29.55 14.74 -0.60
CA ARG A 20 29.48 13.33 -0.99
C ARG A 20 28.93 12.55 0.19
N THR A 21 27.60 12.52 0.26
CA THR A 21 26.84 11.70 1.20
C THR A 21 27.07 10.23 0.87
N SER A 22 27.56 9.50 1.87
CA SER A 22 27.78 8.05 1.82
C SER A 22 26.49 7.31 1.46
N HIS A 23 26.59 6.45 0.45
CA HIS A 23 25.53 5.55 0.00
C HIS A 23 25.10 4.61 1.15
N SER A 24 23.84 4.77 1.56
CA SER A 24 23.09 3.84 2.39
C SER A 24 22.81 2.56 1.61
N PRO A 25 22.80 1.36 2.25
CA PRO A 25 22.48 0.11 1.57
C PRO A 25 21.04 0.16 1.03
N GLU A 26 20.90 -0.31 -0.20
CA GLU A 26 19.64 -0.47 -0.92
C GLU A 26 18.67 -1.34 -0.10
N GLN A 27 17.65 -0.70 0.48
CA GLN A 27 16.45 -1.40 0.89
C GLN A 27 15.64 -1.77 -0.37
N PRO A 28 15.10 -3.00 -0.47
CA PRO A 28 14.26 -3.40 -1.58
C PRO A 28 13.12 -2.41 -1.75
N ARG A 29 12.95 -1.93 -2.99
CA ARG A 29 11.82 -1.11 -3.43
C ARG A 29 10.51 -1.80 -3.05
N ARG A 30 10.01 -1.54 -1.84
CA ARG A 30 8.58 -1.59 -1.58
C ARG A 30 8.02 -0.41 -2.34
N LEU A 31 7.64 -0.66 -3.59
CA LEU A 31 6.60 0.10 -4.27
C LEU A 31 5.45 0.15 -3.28
N LEU A 32 5.40 1.23 -2.50
CA LEU A 32 4.24 1.65 -1.75
C LEU A 32 3.17 1.85 -2.82
N THR A 33 2.46 0.76 -3.12
CA THR A 33 1.11 0.80 -3.66
C THR A 33 0.43 1.96 -2.98
N GLU A 34 0.05 2.98 -3.76
CA GLU A 34 -0.75 4.11 -3.31
C GLU A 34 -1.70 3.61 -2.25
N SER A 35 -1.51 4.07 -1.00
CA SER A 35 -2.21 3.55 0.17
C SER A 35 -3.70 3.84 -0.01
N VAL A 36 -4.38 2.88 -0.63
CA VAL A 36 -5.81 2.89 -0.89
C VAL A 36 -6.48 3.03 0.46
N SER A 37 -6.99 4.22 0.77
CA SER A 37 -7.51 4.49 2.12
C SER A 37 -8.89 3.86 2.29
N SER A 38 -9.63 3.74 1.18
CA SER A 38 -11.00 3.24 1.14
C SER A 38 -11.24 2.28 -0.03
N LEU A 39 -12.21 1.36 0.12
CA LEU A 39 -12.58 0.42 -0.95
C LEU A 39 -13.07 1.12 -2.23
N TYR A 40 -13.57 2.35 -2.11
CA TYR A 40 -13.96 3.17 -3.25
C TYR A 40 -12.78 3.59 -4.13
N ASP A 41 -11.59 3.72 -3.56
CA ASP A 41 -10.37 4.05 -4.32
C ASP A 41 -9.91 2.86 -5.18
N CYS A 42 -10.41 1.64 -4.91
CA CYS A 42 -10.20 0.48 -5.77
C CYS A 42 -11.06 0.50 -7.04
N ILE A 43 -11.96 1.48 -7.20
CA ILE A 43 -12.81 1.61 -8.38
C ILE A 43 -12.19 2.65 -9.31
N SER A 44 -11.80 2.24 -10.51
CA SER A 44 -11.28 3.14 -11.54
C SER A 44 -12.04 2.93 -12.84
N ARG A 45 -12.55 4.03 -13.43
CA ARG A 45 -13.25 4.04 -14.74
C ARG A 45 -14.35 2.96 -14.85
N GLY A 46 -15.10 2.72 -13.77
CA GLY A 46 -16.14 1.69 -13.73
C GLY A 46 -15.62 0.26 -13.64
N THR A 47 -14.37 0.05 -13.24
CA THR A 47 -13.77 -1.25 -12.99
C THR A 47 -13.35 -1.34 -11.53
N ILE A 48 -13.69 -2.44 -10.86
CA ILE A 48 -13.20 -2.75 -9.52
C ILE A 48 -11.90 -3.54 -9.64
N HIS A 49 -10.82 -2.99 -9.12
CA HIS A 49 -9.53 -3.67 -8.98
C HIS A 49 -9.58 -4.57 -7.73
N MET A 50 -9.84 -5.87 -7.95
CA MET A 50 -10.00 -6.84 -6.87
C MET A 50 -8.71 -7.13 -6.14
N ASP A 51 -7.56 -7.04 -6.82
CA ASP A 51 -6.24 -7.16 -6.22
C ASP A 51 -6.02 -6.07 -5.15
N LYS A 52 -6.30 -4.80 -5.49
CA LYS A 52 -6.18 -3.67 -4.58
C LYS A 52 -7.17 -3.78 -3.43
N ALA A 53 -8.42 -4.15 -3.72
CA ALA A 53 -9.46 -4.31 -2.71
C ALA A 53 -9.13 -5.46 -1.74
N ALA A 54 -8.69 -6.61 -2.26
CA ALA A 54 -8.31 -7.76 -1.46
C ALA A 54 -7.10 -7.45 -0.58
N LYS A 55 -6.07 -6.79 -1.12
CA LYS A 55 -4.89 -6.34 -0.36
C LYS A 55 -5.28 -5.39 0.76
N LEU A 56 -6.12 -4.39 0.47
CA LEU A 56 -6.60 -3.45 1.49
C LEU A 56 -7.38 -4.14 2.61
N ILE A 57 -8.27 -5.08 2.27
CA ILE A 57 -9.05 -5.82 3.27
C ILE A 57 -8.14 -6.73 4.09
N LEU A 58 -7.20 -7.41 3.45
CA LEU A 58 -6.24 -8.27 4.13
C LEU A 58 -5.38 -7.46 5.10
N GLU A 59 -4.89 -6.29 4.69
CA GLU A 59 -4.14 -5.38 5.54
C GLU A 59 -4.97 -4.90 6.74
N LYS A 60 -6.21 -4.44 6.51
CA LYS A 60 -7.13 -4.03 7.59
C LYS A 60 -7.43 -5.18 8.56
N LYS A 61 -7.50 -6.42 8.06
CA LYS A 61 -7.65 -7.62 8.91
C LYS A 61 -6.40 -7.90 9.73
N LYS A 62 -5.21 -7.84 9.10
CA LYS A 62 -3.91 -8.00 9.78
C LYS A 62 -3.73 -6.95 10.89
N CYS A 63 -4.18 -5.72 10.67
CA CYS A 63 -4.11 -4.63 11.64
C CYS A 63 -5.29 -4.55 12.62
N HIS A 64 -6.24 -5.50 12.58
CA HIS A 64 -7.47 -5.48 13.40
C HIS A 64 -8.33 -4.21 13.25
N THR A 65 -8.21 -3.47 12.14
CA THR A 65 -9.00 -2.27 11.81
C THR A 65 -10.12 -2.57 10.81
N PHE A 66 -10.32 -3.83 10.43
CA PHE A 66 -11.34 -4.24 9.49
C PHE A 66 -12.75 -4.06 10.06
N ASN A 67 -13.56 -3.28 9.36
CA ASN A 67 -14.97 -3.04 9.69
C ASN A 67 -15.88 -3.74 8.68
N GLN A 68 -16.50 -4.85 9.11
CA GLN A 68 -17.42 -5.64 8.29
C GLN A 68 -18.62 -4.81 7.80
N ARG A 69 -19.17 -3.91 8.63
CA ARG A 69 -20.31 -3.06 8.25
C ARG A 69 -19.94 -2.07 7.15
N ALA A 70 -18.75 -1.50 7.20
CA ALA A 70 -18.24 -0.60 6.15
C ALA A 70 -18.03 -1.37 4.83
N TYR A 71 -17.52 -2.60 4.92
CA TYR A 71 -17.37 -3.49 3.77
C TYR A 71 -18.71 -3.89 3.15
N ASP A 72 -19.70 -4.30 3.95
CA ASP A 72 -21.04 -4.65 3.46
C ASP A 72 -21.75 -3.43 2.84
N GLY A 73 -21.57 -2.26 3.45
CA GLY A 73 -22.07 -0.98 2.92
C GLY A 73 -21.45 -0.62 1.57
N PHE A 74 -20.14 -0.83 1.40
CA PHE A 74 -19.47 -0.67 0.11
C PHE A 74 -20.00 -1.65 -0.93
N ALA A 75 -20.12 -2.94 -0.60
CA ALA A 75 -20.60 -3.97 -1.51
C ALA A 75 -22.03 -3.70 -2.01
N ARG A 76 -22.88 -3.10 -1.16
CA ARG A 76 -24.24 -2.69 -1.51
C ARG A 76 -24.33 -1.29 -2.11
N SER A 77 -23.22 -0.56 -2.18
CA SER A 77 -23.22 0.82 -2.65
C SER A 77 -23.55 0.88 -4.14
N LYS A 78 -24.25 1.94 -4.55
CA LYS A 78 -24.52 2.21 -5.98
C LYS A 78 -23.23 2.35 -6.79
N VAL A 79 -22.14 2.82 -6.17
CA VAL A 79 -20.85 3.01 -6.84
C VAL A 79 -20.22 1.65 -7.18
N ALA A 80 -20.17 0.72 -6.23
CA ALA A 80 -19.69 -0.64 -6.48
C ALA A 80 -20.57 -1.37 -7.50
N ASN A 81 -21.90 -1.22 -7.39
CA ASN A 81 -22.84 -1.83 -8.34
C ASN A 81 -22.76 -1.25 -9.76
N ARG A 82 -22.37 0.02 -9.92
CA ARG A 82 -22.17 0.66 -11.24
C ARG A 82 -20.91 0.21 -11.95
N ALA A 83 -19.93 -0.34 -11.24
CA ALA A 83 -18.66 -0.70 -11.85
C ALA A 83 -18.84 -1.91 -12.79
N GLN A 84 -18.94 -1.74 -14.10
CA GLN A 84 -19.29 -2.84 -15.03
C GLN A 84 -18.31 -4.02 -15.04
N LYS A 85 -17.08 -3.83 -14.58
CA LYS A 85 -16.02 -4.86 -14.66
C LYS A 85 -15.36 -5.10 -13.31
N MET A 86 -14.85 -6.32 -13.13
CA MET A 86 -14.04 -6.74 -12.00
C MET A 86 -12.77 -7.35 -12.55
N VAL A 87 -11.61 -6.86 -12.12
CA VAL A 87 -10.30 -7.29 -12.61
C VAL A 87 -9.50 -7.85 -11.44
N PHE A 88 -8.90 -9.01 -11.66
CA PHE A 88 -8.15 -9.77 -10.64
C PHE A 88 -6.63 -9.68 -10.85
N ASP A 89 -6.19 -8.81 -11.77
CA ASP A 89 -4.78 -8.65 -12.14
C ASP A 89 -3.89 -8.41 -10.92
N GLY A 90 -2.94 -9.31 -10.67
CA GLY A 90 -1.95 -9.16 -9.61
C GLY A 90 -2.30 -9.80 -8.27
N ILE A 91 -3.30 -10.69 -8.24
CA ILE A 91 -3.50 -11.65 -7.13
C ILE A 91 -2.50 -12.81 -7.25
N ASP A 92 -2.27 -13.34 -8.45
CA ASP A 92 -1.37 -14.49 -8.70
C ASP A 92 0.13 -14.12 -8.73
N ASN A 93 0.46 -12.85 -8.51
CA ASN A 93 1.84 -12.33 -8.53
C ASN A 93 2.41 -12.18 -7.10
N VAL A 94 1.99 -13.02 -6.16
CA VAL A 94 2.39 -12.95 -4.76
C VAL A 94 3.32 -14.12 -4.45
N ASP A 95 4.47 -13.84 -3.83
CA ASP A 95 5.49 -14.87 -3.55
C ASP A 95 5.03 -15.91 -2.50
N ASP A 96 4.10 -15.54 -1.62
CA ASP A 96 3.55 -16.41 -0.58
C ASP A 96 2.21 -17.04 -1.02
N PRO A 97 2.15 -18.38 -1.20
CA PRO A 97 0.92 -19.07 -1.63
C PRO A 97 -0.21 -18.97 -0.60
N VAL A 98 0.11 -18.79 0.70
CA VAL A 98 -0.91 -18.60 1.74
C VAL A 98 -1.54 -17.22 1.62
N GLU A 99 -0.73 -16.20 1.33
CA GLU A 99 -1.21 -14.84 1.07
C GLU A 99 -2.04 -14.78 -0.22
N GLU A 100 -1.59 -15.42 -1.30
CA GLU A 100 -2.34 -15.56 -2.55
C GLU A 100 -3.72 -16.18 -2.31
N MET A 101 -3.78 -17.33 -1.62
CA MET A 101 -5.05 -17.99 -1.28
C MET A 101 -5.98 -17.06 -0.48
N ARG A 102 -5.45 -16.30 0.48
CA ARG A 102 -6.23 -15.35 1.28
C ARG A 102 -6.77 -14.19 0.43
N LEU A 103 -5.95 -13.63 -0.45
CA LEU A 103 -6.37 -12.57 -1.37
C LEU A 103 -7.46 -13.07 -2.30
N ASN A 104 -7.29 -14.26 -2.87
CA ASN A 104 -8.28 -14.87 -3.76
C ASN A 104 -9.61 -15.15 -3.03
N ALA A 105 -9.56 -15.65 -1.79
CA ALA A 105 -10.75 -15.85 -0.98
C ALA A 105 -11.50 -14.53 -0.69
N ILE A 106 -10.77 -13.45 -0.44
CA ILE A 106 -11.36 -12.12 -0.22
C ILE A 106 -11.99 -11.57 -1.52
N ALA A 107 -11.25 -11.65 -2.62
CA ALA A 107 -11.71 -11.18 -3.94
C ALA A 107 -12.96 -11.95 -4.40
N SER A 108 -12.97 -13.28 -4.23
CA SER A 108 -14.12 -14.13 -4.52
C SER A 108 -15.35 -13.74 -3.69
N ARG A 109 -15.16 -13.43 -2.40
CA ARG A 109 -16.26 -12.99 -1.52
C ARG A 109 -16.82 -11.64 -1.95
N LEU A 110 -15.98 -10.72 -2.42
CA LEU A 110 -16.42 -9.44 -2.99
C LEU A 110 -17.27 -9.65 -4.26
N GLN A 111 -16.86 -10.57 -5.12
CA GLN A 111 -17.56 -10.87 -6.36
C GLN A 111 -18.95 -11.49 -6.09
N VAL A 112 -19.02 -12.51 -5.22
CA VAL A 112 -20.28 -13.23 -4.92
C VAL A 112 -21.34 -12.29 -4.37
N MET A 113 -20.99 -11.41 -3.43
CA MET A 113 -21.97 -10.48 -2.84
C MET A 113 -22.57 -9.51 -3.86
N ARG A 114 -21.86 -9.24 -4.95
CA ARG A 114 -22.39 -8.40 -6.02
C ARG A 114 -23.36 -9.17 -6.91
N CYS A 115 -23.05 -10.42 -7.25
CA CYS A 115 -23.96 -11.26 -8.06
C CYS A 115 -25.34 -11.42 -7.41
N PHE A 116 -25.41 -11.43 -6.08
CA PHE A 116 -26.68 -11.47 -5.35
C PHE A 116 -27.54 -10.19 -5.49
N LEU A 117 -26.96 -9.06 -5.92
CA LEU A 117 -27.67 -7.78 -6.07
C LEU A 117 -28.05 -7.46 -7.53
N THR A 118 -27.62 -8.29 -8.49
CA THR A 118 -27.90 -8.10 -9.92
C THR A 118 -28.92 -9.10 -10.49
N SER A 119 -29.52 -9.93 -9.64
CA SER A 119 -30.48 -10.98 -10.03
C SER A 119 -31.95 -10.56 -9.87
N GLU A 120 -32.24 -9.25 -9.84
CA GLU A 120 -33.61 -8.70 -9.83
C GLU A 120 -34.02 -8.19 -11.22
#